data_AF-A0A8B3LFQ7-F1
#
_entry.id   AF-A0A8B3LFQ7-F1
#
_cell.length_a   1.000
_cell.length_b   1.000
_cell.length_c   1.000
_cell.angle_alpha   90.00
_cell.angle_beta   90.00
_cell.angle_gamma   90.00
#
_symmetry.space_group_name_H-M   'P 1'
#
loop_
_entity.id
_entity.type
_entity.pdbx_description
1 polymer ?
#
loop_
_entity_poly.entity_id
_entity_poly.type
_entity_poly.pdbx_seq_one_letter_code
_entity_poly.pdbx_strand_id
1 'polypeptide(L)' 'MAAYLIADVDVKNAAAFEEYRRDVPATEERYGGRYLGRGGANKVLEG' A
#
# COMPACT_ATOMS: atom_id res chain seq x y z
N MET A 1 -6.94 -19.48 6.39
CA MET A 1 -7.11 -18.90 5.03
C MET A 1 -6.60 -17.47 5.08
N ALA A 2 -5.98 -16.96 4.02
CA ALA A 2 -5.48 -15.58 3.97
C ALA A 2 -6.55 -14.64 3.40
N ALA A 3 -6.56 -13.39 3.87
CA ALA A 3 -7.29 -12.29 3.24
C ALA A 3 -6.32 -11.40 2.47
N TYR A 4 -6.76 -10.85 1.34
CA TYR A 4 -5.95 -9.95 0.52
C TYR A 4 -6.54 -8.54 0.57
N LEU A 5 -5.73 -7.59 1.01
CA LEU A 5 -6.06 -6.16 0.96
C LEU A 5 -5.38 -5.55 -0.27
N ILE A 6 -6.18 -4.98 -1.17
CA ILE A 6 -5.71 -4.32 -2.39
C ILE A 6 -6.11 -2.86 -2.30
N ALA A 7 -5.15 -1.96 -2.46
CA ALA A 7 -5.36 -0.53 -2.48
C ALA A 7 -4.88 0.02 -3.82
N ASP A 8 -5.80 0.61 -4.59
CA ASP A 8 -5.48 1.47 -5.72
C ASP A 8 -5.49 2.91 -5.21
N VAL A 9 -4.38 3.63 -5.39
CA VAL A 9 -4.13 4.89 -4.71
C VAL A 9 -3.65 5.94 -5.70
N ASP A 10 -4.44 7.00 -5.82
CA ASP A 10 -4.07 8.22 -6.51
C ASP A 10 -3.51 9.23 -5.48
N VAL A 11 -2.19 9.38 -5.44
CA VAL A 11 -1.50 10.23 -4.47
C VAL A 11 -1.66 11.70 -4.85
N LYS A 12 -2.52 12.42 -4.12
CA LYS A 12 -2.75 13.86 -4.33
C LYS A 12 -1.78 14.77 -3.59
N ASN A 13 -1.15 14.28 -2.52
CA ASN A 13 -0.14 14.99 -1.75
C ASN A 13 0.99 14.02 -1.36
N ALA A 14 2.15 14.19 -1.99
CA ALA A 14 3.28 13.29 -1.78
C ALA A 14 3.86 13.38 -0.35
N ALA A 15 3.92 14.57 0.24
CA ALA A 15 4.50 14.75 1.58
C ALA A 15 3.67 14.03 2.65
N ALA A 16 2.35 14.23 2.62
CA ALA A 16 1.43 13.54 3.54
C ALA A 16 1.41 12.01 3.30
N PHE A 17 1.57 11.57 2.05
CA PHE A 17 1.63 10.15 1.74
C PHE A 17 2.91 9.48 2.27
N GLU A 18 4.04 10.19 2.28
CA GLU A 18 5.27 9.68 2.90
C GLU A 18 5.17 9.59 4.42
N GLU A 19 4.51 10.54 5.08
CA GLU A 19 4.21 10.44 6.52
C GLU A 19 3.34 9.20 6.80
N TYR A 20 2.24 9.03 6.07
CA TYR A 20 1.40 7.83 6.16
C TYR A 20 2.21 6.54 5.91
N ARG A 21 3.05 6.50 4.86
CA ARG A 21 3.89 5.33 4.53
C ARG A 21 4.83 4.92 5.67
N ARG A 22 5.30 5.89 6.46
CA ARG A 22 6.20 5.65 7.61
C ARG A 22 5.48 5.01 8.80
N ASP A 23 4.20 5.32 8.99
CA ASP A 23 3.43 4.83 10.14
C ASP A 23 2.80 3.45 9.89
N VAL A 24 2.50 3.14 8.63
CA VAL A 24 1.87 1.89 8.20
C VAL A 24 2.55 0.58 8.71
N PRO A 25 3.89 0.44 8.73
CA PRO A 25 4.54 -0.79 9.20
C PRO A 25 4.11 -1.23 10.61
N ALA A 26 3.83 -0.29 11.52
CA ALA A 26 3.37 -0.63 12.88
C ALA A 26 1.98 -1.31 12.87
N THR A 27 1.13 -0.93 11.93
CA THR A 27 -0.20 -1.57 11.75
C THR A 27 -0.05 -2.95 11.15
N GLU A 28 0.83 -3.11 10.16
CA GLU A 28 1.11 -4.41 9.54
C GLU A 28 1.65 -5.42 10.54
N GLU A 29 2.65 -5.03 11.33
CA GLU A 29 3.23 -5.89 12.36
C GLU A 29 2.17 -6.33 13.39
N ARG A 30 1.32 -5.39 13.85
CA ARG A 30 0.26 -5.65 14.82
C ARG A 30 -0.75 -6.70 14.34
N TYR A 31 -1.09 -6.70 13.05
CA TYR A 31 -2.14 -7.57 12.50
C TYR A 31 -1.60 -8.73 11.64
N GLY A 32 -0.27 -8.90 11.58
CA GLY A 32 0.37 -9.93 10.76
C GLY A 32 0.30 -9.66 9.25
N GLY A 33 0.19 -8.40 8.87
CA GLY A 33 0.19 -7.94 7.49
C GLY A 33 1.56 -8.13 6.82
N ARG A 34 1.54 -8.48 5.54
CA ARG A 34 2.76 -8.61 4.72
C ARG A 34 2.49 -8.12 3.31
N TYR A 35 3.37 -7.27 2.78
CA TYR A 35 3.31 -6.85 1.39
C TYR A 35 3.64 -8.00 0.43
N LEU A 36 2.80 -8.14 -0.59
CA LEU A 36 3.11 -8.90 -1.82
C LEU A 36 3.55 -7.96 -2.95
N GLY A 37 3.12 -6.69 -2.92
CA GLY A 37 3.56 -5.61 -3.79
C GLY A 37 3.24 -4.26 -3.14
N ARG A 38 4.07 -3.24 -3.39
CA ARG A 38 3.89 -1.89 -2.83
C ARG A 38 4.45 -0.82 -3.78
N GLY A 39 3.56 -0.09 -4.46
CA GLY A 39 3.91 1.14 -5.21
C GLY A 39 4.97 0.98 -6.31
N GLY A 40 5.12 -0.21 -6.89
CA GLY A 40 6.03 -0.46 -8.00
C GLY A 40 5.47 0.01 -9.35
N ALA A 41 6.29 -0.11 -10.40
CA ALA A 41 5.86 0.19 -11.76
C ALA A 41 4.61 -0.63 -12.14
N ASN A 42 3.60 0.06 -12.66
CA ASN A 42 2.35 -0.54 -13.13
C ASN A 42 2.22 -0.38 -14.65
N LYS A 43 1.46 -1.29 -15.26
CA LYS A 43 1.09 -1.23 -16.67
C LYS A 43 -0.41 -1.38 -16.77
N VAL A 44 -1.07 -0.42 -17.41
CA VAL A 44 -2.49 -0.53 -17.77
C VAL A 44 -2.59 -1.53 -18.92
N LEU A 45 -3.31 -2.63 -18.71
CA LEU A 45 -3.58 -3.62 -19.75
C LEU A 45 -4.88 -3.27 -20.49
N GLU A 46 -5.91 -2.89 -19.74
CA GLU A 46 -7.23 -2.48 -20.21
C GLU A 46 -7.81 -1.44 -19.23
N GLY A 47 -8.72 -0.59 -19.72
CA GLY A 47 -9.38 0.49 -18.96
C GLY A 47 -10.52 1.10 -19.75
#